data_AF-A0A3D1DRD2-F1
#
_entry.id   AF-A0A3D1DRD2-F1
#
_cell.length_a   1.000
_cell.length_b   1.000
_cell.length_c   1.000
_cell.angle_alpha   90.00
_cell.angle_beta   90.00
_cell.angle_gamma   90.00
#
_symmetry.space_group_name_H-M   'P 1'
#
loop_
_entity.id
_entity.type
_entity.pdbx_description
1 polymer ?
#
loop_
_entity_poly.entity_id
_entity_poly.type
_entity_poly.pdbx_seq_one_letter_code
_entity_poly.pdbx_strand_id
1 'polypeptide(L)'
;VPDMVPEFQSRPQASVSSRVRRRRHRRGGLMFPLACGGSLLLAITVAWFLNDPTRFQGSLVGELTASDAGTEVLVPRAIDPDLAEGHAELYAELIESLRERTGRVRSNVMVVVFDESEGKLTVRIEPSQEYRLVRVALGQSEALGRFVESQSSRLDGLRRDDLSEELGKLILAWHAARTADEPFDEWMSFRETVGLAALVGGVGHHAIAQTGRQNLPCLYEAGGALFFLVPALLDEFRLIGRRRADGSMPFPADFRVRIGRGR
;
A
#
# COMPACT_ATOMS: atom_id res chain seq x y z
N VAL A 1 -72.44 -23.01 -42.56
CA VAL A 1 -71.18 -23.55 -43.13
C VAL A 1 -70.85 -22.64 -44.31
N PRO A 2 -69.62 -22.13 -44.39
CA PRO A 2 -69.39 -20.68 -44.27
C PRO A 2 -69.44 -19.93 -45.60
N ASP A 3 -69.54 -18.61 -45.51
CA ASP A 3 -68.61 -17.75 -46.25
C ASP A 3 -68.26 -16.49 -45.44
N MET A 4 -67.22 -15.74 -45.84
CA MET A 4 -66.59 -14.69 -45.03
C MET A 4 -66.44 -13.33 -45.74
N VAL A 5 -66.78 -12.24 -45.01
CA VAL A 5 -66.09 -10.91 -45.08
C VAL A 5 -66.36 -10.12 -46.40
N PRO A 6 -66.20 -8.77 -46.49
CA PRO A 6 -65.81 -7.73 -45.52
C PRO A 6 -67.06 -6.93 -45.01
N GLU A 7 -67.18 -5.61 -44.77
CA GLU A 7 -66.33 -4.42 -45.03
C GLU A 7 -66.62 -3.22 -44.08
N PHE A 8 -65.76 -2.20 -44.18
CA PHE A 8 -65.51 -1.08 -43.26
C PHE A 8 -66.47 0.15 -43.26
N GLN A 9 -66.23 0.99 -42.25
CA GLN A 9 -66.48 2.45 -42.12
C GLN A 9 -67.89 3.01 -41.80
N SER A 10 -67.98 3.63 -40.61
CA SER A 10 -68.61 4.95 -40.39
C SER A 10 -68.01 5.63 -39.15
N ARG A 11 -67.89 6.97 -39.14
CA ARG A 11 -67.59 7.79 -37.94
C ARG A 11 -68.90 8.35 -37.35
N PRO A 12 -68.94 8.73 -36.06
CA PRO A 12 -68.77 10.16 -35.71
C PRO A 12 -67.94 10.33 -34.40
N GLN A 13 -67.71 11.49 -33.75
CA GLN A 13 -68.13 12.89 -33.94
C GLN A 13 -67.15 13.87 -33.22
N ALA A 14 -67.15 15.16 -33.61
CA ALA A 14 -66.93 16.36 -32.77
C ALA A 14 -65.63 16.57 -31.92
N SER A 15 -65.23 17.81 -31.51
CA SER A 15 -65.40 19.14 -32.13
C SER A 15 -64.56 20.24 -31.41
N VAL A 16 -63.95 21.14 -32.20
CA VAL A 16 -63.92 22.62 -31.99
C VAL A 16 -63.10 23.27 -30.83
N SER A 17 -62.59 24.47 -31.13
CA SER A 17 -62.14 25.58 -30.24
C SER A 17 -60.74 25.55 -29.58
N SER A 18 -59.76 25.97 -30.40
CA SER A 18 -58.90 27.13 -30.12
C SER A 18 -58.73 27.65 -28.67
N ARG A 19 -57.47 27.68 -28.20
CA ARG A 19 -56.97 28.87 -27.48
C ARG A 19 -55.46 29.07 -27.64
N VAL A 20 -55.05 29.84 -28.66
CA VAL A 20 -53.68 30.33 -28.77
C VAL A 20 -53.39 31.27 -27.60
N ARG A 21 -52.58 30.82 -26.63
CA ARG A 21 -52.14 31.63 -25.49
C ARG A 21 -50.61 31.72 -25.47
N ARG A 22 -50.06 32.77 -26.09
CA ARG A 22 -48.63 33.11 -26.00
C ARG A 22 -48.17 33.07 -24.54
N ARG A 23 -47.19 32.22 -24.21
CA ARG A 23 -46.40 32.32 -22.98
C ARG A 23 -44.91 32.27 -23.31
N ARG A 24 -44.14 33.07 -22.57
CA ARG A 24 -42.73 33.40 -22.82
C ARG A 24 -41.83 32.16 -22.80
N HIS A 25 -40.70 32.28 -23.51
CA HIS A 25 -39.49 31.49 -23.29
C HIS A 25 -39.23 31.18 -21.81
N ARG A 26 -38.94 29.92 -21.50
CA ARG A 26 -37.98 29.56 -20.46
C ARG A 26 -36.99 28.55 -21.06
N ARG A 27 -35.75 29.00 -21.29
CA ARG A 27 -34.60 28.08 -21.39
C ARG A 27 -34.41 27.49 -19.99
N GLY A 28 -34.62 26.19 -19.83
CA GLY A 28 -34.70 25.57 -18.50
C GLY A 28 -34.84 24.06 -18.56
N GLY A 29 -33.86 23.39 -19.17
CA GLY A 29 -33.87 21.93 -19.37
C GLY A 29 -32.50 21.31 -19.64
N LEU A 30 -31.39 22.02 -19.37
CA LEU A 30 -30.03 21.52 -19.65
C LEU A 30 -29.01 21.78 -18.52
N MET A 31 -29.45 22.28 -17.36
CA MET A 31 -28.55 22.58 -16.23
C MET A 31 -28.29 21.35 -15.35
N PHE A 32 -29.24 20.40 -15.25
CA PHE A 32 -29.14 19.28 -14.32
C PHE A 32 -28.07 18.23 -14.70
N PRO A 33 -28.01 17.68 -15.93
CA PRO A 33 -26.95 16.74 -16.30
C PRO A 33 -25.56 17.40 -16.35
N LEU A 34 -25.47 18.69 -16.66
CA LEU A 34 -24.22 19.45 -16.61
C LEU A 34 -23.77 19.75 -15.18
N ALA A 35 -24.69 19.95 -14.23
CA ALA A 35 -24.34 20.09 -12.81
C ALA A 35 -23.81 18.76 -12.25
N CYS A 36 -24.52 17.65 -12.44
CA CYS A 36 -24.09 16.35 -11.95
C CYS A 36 -22.81 15.84 -12.65
N GLY A 37 -22.76 15.92 -13.98
CA GLY A 37 -21.57 15.55 -14.75
C GLY A 37 -20.38 16.47 -14.46
N GLY A 38 -20.62 17.77 -14.26
CA GLY A 38 -19.62 18.74 -13.83
C GLY A 38 -19.09 18.45 -12.42
N SER A 39 -19.96 18.10 -11.47
CA SER A 39 -19.52 17.70 -10.12
C SER A 39 -18.79 16.36 -10.11
N LEU A 40 -19.17 15.41 -10.98
CA LEU A 40 -18.47 14.13 -11.10
C LEU A 40 -17.10 14.30 -11.76
N LEU A 41 -17.01 15.12 -12.82
CA LEU A 41 -15.73 15.49 -13.43
C LEU A 41 -14.87 16.34 -12.49
N LEU A 42 -15.46 17.19 -11.65
CA LEU A 42 -14.73 17.91 -10.60
C LEU A 42 -14.23 16.94 -9.51
N ALA A 43 -15.04 15.98 -9.08
CA ALA A 43 -14.63 14.97 -8.11
C ALA A 43 -13.53 14.05 -8.67
N ILE A 44 -13.66 13.61 -9.94
CA ILE A 44 -12.65 12.82 -10.64
C ILE A 44 -11.38 13.64 -10.85
N THR A 45 -11.46 14.89 -11.32
CA THR A 45 -10.27 15.72 -11.51
C THR A 45 -9.64 16.12 -10.18
N VAL A 46 -10.39 16.34 -9.10
CA VAL A 46 -9.82 16.57 -7.76
C VAL A 46 -9.18 15.30 -7.20
N ALA A 47 -9.83 14.14 -7.30
CA ALA A 47 -9.25 12.86 -6.87
C ALA A 47 -8.01 12.48 -7.69
N TRP A 48 -8.01 12.76 -8.99
CA TRP A 48 -6.85 12.60 -9.86
C TRP A 48 -5.76 13.61 -9.48
N PHE A 49 -6.07 14.90 -9.37
CA PHE A 49 -5.14 15.99 -8.99
C PHE A 49 -4.57 15.85 -7.57
N LEU A 50 -5.22 15.11 -6.66
CA LEU A 50 -4.72 14.75 -5.33
C LEU A 50 -3.86 13.47 -5.34
N ASN A 51 -4.11 12.54 -6.26
CA ASN A 51 -3.32 11.31 -6.44
C ASN A 51 -2.25 11.43 -7.54
N ASP A 52 -2.19 12.55 -8.26
CA ASP A 52 -1.34 12.76 -9.42
C ASP A 52 0.15 12.73 -9.01
N PRO A 53 0.91 11.67 -9.40
CA PRO A 53 2.30 11.55 -9.01
C PRO A 53 3.18 12.66 -9.62
N THR A 54 2.70 13.37 -10.65
CA THR A 54 3.44 14.47 -11.28
C THR A 54 3.51 15.74 -10.43
N ARG A 55 2.68 15.88 -9.39
CA ARG A 55 2.80 16.96 -8.40
C ARG A 55 4.16 16.98 -7.69
N PHE A 56 4.80 15.82 -7.58
CA PHE A 56 6.18 15.66 -7.09
C PHE A 56 7.16 15.44 -8.25
N GLN A 57 7.00 16.18 -9.37
CA GLN A 57 8.07 16.45 -10.35
C GLN A 57 9.14 17.35 -9.73
N GLY A 58 9.84 16.77 -8.76
CA GLY A 58 10.77 17.40 -7.85
C GLY A 58 11.06 16.38 -6.77
N SER A 59 12.16 15.63 -6.94
CA SER A 59 12.55 14.62 -5.97
C SER A 59 12.81 15.28 -4.60
N LEU A 60 12.45 14.58 -3.53
CA LEU A 60 12.74 15.02 -2.16
C LEU A 60 14.25 14.86 -1.93
N VAL A 61 14.99 15.92 -2.24
CA VAL A 61 16.45 15.99 -2.22
C VAL A 61 16.97 16.78 -1.04
N GLY A 62 18.22 16.49 -0.65
CA GLY A 62 18.96 17.21 0.37
C GLY A 62 19.96 16.32 1.08
N GLU A 63 20.46 16.79 2.21
CA GLU A 63 21.22 15.96 3.15
C GLU A 63 20.40 15.71 4.42
N LEU A 64 20.46 14.48 4.94
CA LEU A 64 19.90 14.06 6.21
C LEU A 64 21.01 13.45 7.07
N THR A 65 20.78 13.36 8.38
CA THR A 65 21.62 12.55 9.27
C THR A 65 20.91 11.25 9.65
N ALA A 66 21.69 10.22 9.93
CA ALA A 66 21.24 9.05 10.67
C ALA A 66 22.02 8.96 11.99
N SER A 67 21.36 8.54 13.06
CA SER A 67 22.03 8.10 14.30
C SER A 67 22.12 6.58 14.33
N ASP A 68 23.08 6.03 15.07
CA ASP A 68 22.97 4.66 15.55
C ASP A 68 21.71 4.49 16.43
N ALA A 69 21.20 3.25 16.50
CA ALA A 69 20.08 2.85 17.33
C ALA A 69 20.34 1.44 17.91
N GLY A 70 19.91 1.21 19.15
CA GLY A 70 19.92 -0.13 19.73
C GLY A 70 18.78 -1.00 19.18
N THR A 71 18.91 -2.32 19.31
CA THR A 71 17.95 -3.27 18.74
C THR A 71 16.64 -3.38 19.53
N GLU A 72 16.58 -2.82 20.75
CA GLU A 72 15.39 -2.75 21.59
C GLU A 72 14.21 -1.99 20.96
N VAL A 73 14.45 -1.18 19.92
CA VAL A 73 13.39 -0.51 19.14
C VAL A 73 12.63 -1.47 18.21
N LEU A 74 13.18 -2.66 17.93
CA LEU A 74 12.63 -3.65 16.97
C LEU A 74 11.59 -4.55 17.63
N VAL A 75 10.56 -3.94 18.22
CA VAL A 75 9.45 -4.64 18.87
C VAL A 75 8.67 -5.47 17.82
N PRO A 76 8.32 -6.74 18.09
CA PRO A 76 7.51 -7.56 17.19
C PRO A 76 6.20 -6.89 16.80
N ARG A 77 5.67 -7.22 15.62
CA ARG A 77 4.34 -6.74 15.17
C ARG A 77 3.47 -7.88 14.67
N ALA A 78 2.26 -7.95 15.22
CA ALA A 78 1.19 -8.75 14.65
C ALA A 78 0.75 -8.17 13.30
N ILE A 79 0.53 -9.05 12.32
CA ILE A 79 -0.17 -8.72 11.09
C ILE A 79 -1.67 -8.63 11.39
N ASP A 80 -2.30 -7.64 10.79
CA ASP A 80 -3.74 -7.38 10.85
C ASP A 80 -4.50 -8.53 10.14
N PRO A 81 -5.30 -9.35 10.86
CA PRO A 81 -5.97 -10.52 10.28
C PRO A 81 -6.91 -10.18 9.13
N ASP A 82 -7.47 -8.96 9.09
CA ASP A 82 -8.35 -8.48 8.03
C ASP A 82 -7.61 -8.41 6.66
N LEU A 83 -6.27 -8.43 6.64
CA LEU A 83 -5.47 -8.51 5.42
C LEU A 83 -5.45 -9.91 4.79
N ALA A 84 -5.86 -10.96 5.52
CA ALA A 84 -6.02 -12.33 5.01
C ALA A 84 -7.41 -12.55 4.37
N GLU A 85 -7.97 -11.52 3.75
CA GLU A 85 -9.32 -11.51 3.19
C GLU A 85 -9.51 -12.65 2.17
N GLY A 86 -10.66 -13.32 2.23
CA GLY A 86 -10.95 -14.55 1.46
C GLY A 86 -10.25 -15.83 1.93
N HIS A 87 -9.30 -15.75 2.87
CA HIS A 87 -8.45 -16.89 3.30
C HIS A 87 -8.49 -17.17 4.81
N ALA A 88 -9.48 -16.63 5.53
CA ALA A 88 -9.52 -16.62 7.00
C ALA A 88 -9.38 -18.00 7.68
N GLU A 89 -9.97 -19.05 7.11
CA GLU A 89 -9.86 -20.43 7.64
C GLU A 89 -8.43 -20.96 7.50
N LEU A 90 -7.82 -20.81 6.32
CA LEU A 90 -6.43 -21.22 6.05
C LEU A 90 -5.42 -20.38 6.84
N TYR A 91 -5.71 -19.10 7.07
CA TYR A 91 -4.92 -18.24 7.95
C TYR A 91 -4.93 -18.77 9.40
N ALA A 92 -6.10 -19.19 9.91
CA ALA A 92 -6.18 -19.80 11.24
C ALA A 92 -5.37 -21.11 11.33
N GLU A 93 -5.39 -21.97 10.32
CA GLU A 93 -4.52 -23.17 10.30
C GLU A 93 -3.02 -22.80 10.30
N LEU A 94 -2.64 -21.75 9.57
CA LEU A 94 -1.27 -21.22 9.56
C LEU A 94 -0.85 -20.69 10.95
N ILE A 95 -1.74 -20.00 11.66
CA ILE A 95 -1.50 -19.52 13.03
C ILE A 95 -1.23 -20.70 13.98
N GLU A 96 -2.07 -21.73 13.96
CA GLU A 96 -1.88 -22.92 14.79
C GLU A 96 -0.57 -23.65 14.44
N SER A 97 -0.23 -23.76 13.14
CA SER A 97 1.03 -24.35 12.69
C SER A 97 2.27 -23.54 13.10
N LEU A 98 2.16 -22.22 13.24
CA LEU A 98 3.26 -21.36 13.69
C LEU A 98 3.54 -21.49 15.18
N ARG A 99 2.51 -21.78 16.00
CA ARG A 99 2.67 -22.11 17.43
C ARG A 99 3.49 -23.39 17.62
N GLU A 100 3.35 -24.36 16.71
CA GLU A 100 4.17 -25.59 16.70
C GLU A 100 5.57 -25.35 16.12
N ARG A 101 5.68 -24.60 15.02
CA ARG A 101 6.94 -24.37 14.30
C ARG A 101 6.99 -22.99 13.63
N THR A 102 7.70 -22.05 14.26
CA THR A 102 7.99 -20.72 13.71
C THR A 102 8.66 -20.77 12.33
N GLY A 103 8.21 -19.96 11.38
CA GLY A 103 8.91 -19.73 10.11
C GLY A 103 10.16 -18.86 10.33
N ARG A 104 11.34 -19.31 9.90
CA ARG A 104 12.61 -18.60 10.17
C ARG A 104 13.48 -18.45 8.92
N VAL A 105 13.61 -17.21 8.43
CA VAL A 105 14.42 -16.86 7.26
C VAL A 105 15.74 -16.26 7.70
N ARG A 106 16.85 -16.99 7.54
CA ARG A 106 18.19 -16.46 7.79
C ARG A 106 18.80 -15.85 6.52
N SER A 107 19.46 -14.71 6.70
CA SER A 107 20.35 -14.07 5.72
C SER A 107 21.61 -13.55 6.42
N ASN A 108 22.61 -13.12 5.66
CA ASN A 108 23.85 -12.54 6.23
C ASN A 108 23.59 -11.21 6.97
N VAL A 109 22.47 -10.54 6.69
CA VAL A 109 22.08 -9.24 7.27
C VAL A 109 21.27 -9.41 8.55
N MET A 110 20.40 -10.43 8.61
CA MET A 110 19.40 -10.62 9.66
C MET A 110 18.73 -12.00 9.55
N VAL A 111 18.10 -12.44 10.65
CA VAL A 111 17.00 -13.42 10.61
C VAL A 111 15.67 -12.67 10.68
N VAL A 112 14.72 -13.01 9.81
CA VAL A 112 13.29 -12.66 9.95
C VAL A 112 12.55 -13.87 10.49
N VAL A 113 11.69 -13.66 11.48
CA VAL A 113 10.91 -14.72 12.14
C VAL A 113 9.44 -14.42 12.01
N PHE A 114 8.70 -15.40 11.48
CA PHE A 114 7.25 -15.50 11.49
C PHE A 114 6.89 -16.42 12.66
N ASP A 115 6.08 -15.90 13.59
CA ASP A 115 5.83 -16.45 14.92
C ASP A 115 4.32 -16.38 15.23
N GLU A 116 3.84 -17.11 16.23
CA GLU A 116 2.47 -16.94 16.75
C GLU A 116 2.50 -16.06 18.00
N SER A 117 1.62 -15.06 18.07
CA SER A 117 1.35 -14.34 19.32
C SER A 117 -0.08 -13.83 19.36
N GLU A 118 -0.76 -14.07 20.48
CA GLU A 118 -2.15 -13.65 20.74
C GLU A 118 -3.16 -14.07 19.65
N GLY A 119 -2.93 -15.23 19.01
CA GLY A 119 -3.75 -15.76 17.93
C GLY A 119 -3.52 -15.07 16.58
N LYS A 120 -2.35 -14.43 16.38
CA LYS A 120 -2.00 -13.66 15.18
C LYS A 120 -0.60 -13.99 14.68
N LEU A 121 -0.42 -13.96 13.37
CA LEU A 121 0.90 -14.02 12.75
C LEU A 121 1.69 -12.79 13.17
N THR A 122 2.75 -13.00 13.92
CA THR A 122 3.63 -11.95 14.43
C THR A 122 4.99 -12.04 13.77
N VAL A 123 5.51 -10.92 13.27
CA VAL A 123 6.84 -10.84 12.67
C VAL A 123 7.80 -10.14 13.63
N ARG A 124 9.05 -10.62 13.68
CA ARG A 124 10.17 -10.00 14.40
C ARG A 124 11.50 -10.24 13.69
N ILE A 125 12.51 -9.43 14.02
CA ILE A 125 13.83 -9.45 13.36
C ILE A 125 14.95 -9.64 14.38
N GLU A 126 15.93 -10.46 14.04
CA GLU A 126 17.17 -10.68 14.77
C GLU A 126 18.34 -10.18 13.88
N PRO A 127 18.87 -8.96 14.07
CA PRO A 127 19.98 -8.44 13.25
C PRO A 127 21.29 -9.22 13.35
N SER A 128 22.08 -9.23 12.27
CA SER A 128 23.44 -9.77 12.25
C SER A 128 24.46 -8.79 12.86
N GLN A 129 25.48 -9.31 13.53
CA GLN A 129 26.52 -8.51 14.21
C GLN A 129 27.42 -7.71 13.26
N GLU A 130 27.47 -8.06 11.97
CA GLU A 130 28.22 -7.30 10.94
C GLU A 130 27.50 -5.99 10.51
N TYR A 131 26.25 -5.83 10.94
CA TYR A 131 25.37 -4.72 10.57
C TYR A 131 25.01 -3.90 11.81
N ARG A 132 24.92 -2.58 11.65
CA ARG A 132 24.40 -1.66 12.66
C ARG A 132 23.03 -1.14 12.25
N LEU A 133 22.15 -0.98 13.23
CA LEU A 133 20.83 -0.38 13.04
C LEU A 133 21.00 1.14 13.08
N VAL A 134 20.59 1.82 12.01
CA VAL A 134 20.63 3.28 11.91
C VAL A 134 19.23 3.86 11.75
N ARG A 135 18.97 4.97 12.44
CA ARG A 135 17.69 5.67 12.49
C ARG A 135 17.75 6.98 11.71
N VAL A 136 16.86 7.14 10.74
CA VAL A 136 16.63 8.40 10.00
C VAL A 136 15.30 9.00 10.43
N ALA A 137 15.34 10.11 11.18
CA ALA A 137 14.12 10.82 11.55
C ALA A 137 13.55 11.59 10.35
N LEU A 138 12.25 11.43 10.09
CA LEU A 138 11.55 12.01 8.93
C LEU A 138 11.38 13.54 9.05
N GLY A 139 11.25 14.05 10.28
CA GLY A 139 11.13 15.49 10.56
C GLY A 139 12.42 16.32 10.41
N GLN A 140 13.52 15.74 9.90
CA GLN A 140 14.79 16.47 9.71
C GLN A 140 14.77 17.48 8.57
N SER A 141 13.88 17.30 7.59
CA SER A 141 13.70 18.22 6.46
C SER A 141 12.25 18.65 6.40
N GLU A 142 11.99 19.95 6.30
CA GLU A 142 10.62 20.50 6.22
C GLU A 142 9.85 19.94 5.02
N ALA A 143 10.53 19.72 3.89
CA ALA A 143 9.95 19.10 2.71
C ALA A 143 9.60 17.62 2.92
N LEU A 144 10.43 16.88 3.68
CA LEU A 144 10.15 15.49 4.04
C LEU A 144 9.01 15.38 5.06
N GLY A 145 9.00 16.25 6.07
CA GLY A 145 7.91 16.37 7.05
C GLY A 145 6.56 16.64 6.38
N ARG A 146 6.47 17.71 5.58
CA ARG A 146 5.25 18.06 4.83
C ARG A 146 4.81 16.97 3.84
N PHE A 147 5.75 16.22 3.25
CA PHE A 147 5.42 15.04 2.44
C PHE A 147 4.81 13.92 3.29
N VAL A 148 5.44 13.54 4.40
CA VAL A 148 4.94 12.46 5.29
C VAL A 148 3.58 12.82 5.89
N GLU A 149 3.39 14.05 6.35
CA GLU A 149 2.11 14.58 6.85
C GLU A 149 0.98 14.46 5.81
N SER A 150 1.28 14.72 4.53
CA SER A 150 0.27 14.77 3.47
C SER A 150 0.12 13.47 2.66
N GLN A 151 1.02 12.49 2.82
CA GLN A 151 1.03 11.27 2.00
C GLN A 151 1.08 9.96 2.80
N SER A 152 1.45 9.96 4.08
CA SER A 152 1.62 8.73 4.89
C SER A 152 0.41 7.78 4.80
N SER A 153 -0.82 8.27 4.94
CA SER A 153 -2.03 7.43 4.84
C SER A 153 -2.24 6.82 3.44
N ARG A 154 -1.89 7.54 2.36
CA ARG A 154 -1.96 7.00 0.98
C ARG A 154 -0.91 5.92 0.76
N LEU A 155 0.29 6.14 1.29
CA LEU A 155 1.39 5.17 1.23
C LEU A 155 1.10 3.94 2.08
N ASP A 156 0.41 4.08 3.22
CA ASP A 156 0.06 2.94 4.07
C ASP A 156 -1.07 2.09 3.48
N GLY A 157 -2.03 2.72 2.78
CA GLY A 157 -2.98 2.00 1.92
C GLY A 157 -2.24 1.14 0.89
N LEU A 158 -1.37 1.75 0.09
CA LEU A 158 -0.54 1.05 -0.91
C LEU A 158 0.35 -0.06 -0.32
N ARG A 159 0.72 0.01 0.97
CA ARG A 159 1.40 -1.06 1.70
C ARG A 159 0.45 -2.16 2.14
N ARG A 160 -0.73 -1.83 2.69
CA ARG A 160 -1.76 -2.81 3.08
C ARG A 160 -2.26 -3.60 1.88
N ASP A 161 -2.42 -2.95 0.72
CA ASP A 161 -2.76 -3.59 -0.55
C ASP A 161 -1.69 -4.64 -0.94
N ASP A 162 -0.41 -4.25 -1.02
CA ASP A 162 0.71 -5.14 -1.32
C ASP A 162 0.82 -6.30 -0.32
N LEU A 163 0.67 -6.00 0.98
CA LEU A 163 0.78 -6.97 2.07
C LEU A 163 -0.38 -7.97 2.08
N SER A 164 -1.61 -7.55 1.73
CA SER A 164 -2.75 -8.46 1.60
C SER A 164 -2.57 -9.43 0.43
N GLU A 165 -2.15 -8.93 -0.74
CA GLU A 165 -1.87 -9.76 -1.92
C GLU A 165 -0.78 -10.82 -1.63
N GLU A 166 0.29 -10.41 -0.97
CA GLU A 166 1.45 -11.26 -0.67
C GLU A 166 1.21 -12.20 0.52
N LEU A 167 0.39 -11.80 1.50
CA LEU A 167 -0.08 -12.67 2.58
C LEU A 167 -0.99 -13.78 2.03
N GLY A 168 -1.91 -13.46 1.10
CA GLY A 168 -2.74 -14.45 0.42
C GLY A 168 -1.88 -15.50 -0.32
N LYS A 169 -0.84 -15.06 -1.03
CA LYS A 169 0.14 -15.97 -1.67
C LYS A 169 0.87 -16.85 -0.66
N LEU A 170 1.30 -16.30 0.48
CA LEU A 170 1.95 -17.06 1.55
C LEU A 170 1.02 -18.15 2.09
N ILE A 171 -0.23 -17.81 2.43
CA ILE A 171 -1.21 -18.74 2.97
C ILE A 171 -1.48 -19.89 1.98
N LEU A 172 -1.68 -19.57 0.70
CA LEU A 172 -1.93 -20.57 -0.34
C LEU A 172 -0.71 -21.49 -0.60
N ALA A 173 0.50 -20.93 -0.65
CA ALA A 173 1.72 -21.72 -0.85
C ALA A 173 2.03 -22.63 0.36
N TRP A 174 1.84 -22.12 1.57
CA TRP A 174 1.96 -22.89 2.80
C TRP A 174 0.92 -24.03 2.88
N HIS A 175 -0.34 -23.74 2.56
CA HIS A 175 -1.40 -24.76 2.55
C HIS A 175 -1.15 -25.81 1.48
N ALA A 176 -0.67 -25.43 0.29
CA ALA A 176 -0.29 -26.38 -0.77
C ALA A 176 0.78 -27.38 -0.28
N ALA A 177 1.87 -26.89 0.33
CA ALA A 177 2.90 -27.75 0.91
C ALA A 177 2.34 -28.69 2.00
N ARG A 178 1.50 -28.16 2.90
CA ARG A 178 0.79 -28.95 3.94
C ARG A 178 -0.10 -30.04 3.34
N THR A 179 -0.81 -29.77 2.24
CA THR A 179 -1.63 -30.78 1.54
C THR A 179 -0.82 -31.83 0.78
N ALA A 180 0.46 -31.56 0.51
CA ALA A 180 1.40 -32.50 -0.11
C ALA A 180 2.17 -33.36 0.91
N ASP A 181 1.99 -33.12 2.22
CA ASP A 181 2.83 -33.64 3.32
C ASP A 181 4.31 -33.20 3.21
N GLU A 182 4.55 -32.03 2.62
CA GLU A 182 5.88 -31.46 2.39
C GLU A 182 6.21 -30.31 3.37
N PRO A 183 7.48 -30.12 3.77
CA PRO A 183 7.90 -28.98 4.58
C PRO A 183 7.82 -27.69 3.76
N PHE A 184 7.09 -26.69 4.27
CA PHE A 184 7.07 -25.36 3.66
C PHE A 184 8.42 -24.63 3.90
N ASP A 185 9.31 -24.68 2.91
CA ASP A 185 10.64 -24.06 2.94
C ASP A 185 10.71 -22.72 2.18
N GLU A 186 9.64 -22.29 1.49
CA GLU A 186 9.60 -21.06 0.68
C GLU A 186 9.56 -19.73 1.48
N TRP A 187 9.69 -19.76 2.81
CA TRP A 187 9.70 -18.57 3.68
C TRP A 187 10.59 -17.43 3.18
N MET A 188 11.71 -17.75 2.54
CA MET A 188 12.65 -16.78 1.97
C MET A 188 12.00 -15.87 0.92
N SER A 189 11.08 -16.39 0.11
CA SER A 189 10.33 -15.62 -0.91
C SER A 189 9.51 -14.49 -0.27
N PHE A 190 8.87 -14.77 0.87
CA PHE A 190 7.98 -13.85 1.58
C PHE A 190 8.69 -12.94 2.60
N ARG A 191 10.02 -13.06 2.73
CA ARG A 191 10.85 -12.30 3.69
C ARG A 191 10.58 -10.80 3.63
N GLU A 192 10.55 -10.23 2.43
CA GLU A 192 10.41 -8.78 2.23
C GLU A 192 8.96 -8.36 2.01
N THR A 193 8.17 -9.18 1.33
CA THR A 193 6.81 -8.83 0.90
C THR A 193 5.76 -9.03 1.99
N VAL A 194 5.96 -10.01 2.88
CA VAL A 194 5.15 -10.16 4.11
C VAL A 194 5.95 -9.73 5.33
N GLY A 195 7.16 -10.28 5.50
CA GLY A 195 7.95 -10.11 6.73
C GLY A 195 8.33 -8.66 7.03
N LEU A 196 9.10 -8.02 6.15
CA LEU A 196 9.48 -6.61 6.35
C LEU A 196 8.29 -5.64 6.21
N ALA A 197 7.36 -5.91 5.28
CA ALA A 197 6.18 -5.08 5.04
C ALA A 197 5.20 -4.99 6.24
N ALA A 198 5.21 -5.99 7.14
CA ALA A 198 4.50 -5.96 8.42
C ALA A 198 5.16 -5.02 9.46
N LEU A 199 6.45 -4.74 9.32
CA LEU A 199 7.28 -4.06 10.32
C LEU A 199 7.48 -2.55 10.04
N VAL A 200 7.05 -2.09 8.88
CA VAL A 200 7.09 -0.70 8.42
C VAL A 200 5.69 -0.13 8.23
N GLY A 201 5.58 1.19 8.15
CA GLY A 201 4.41 1.87 7.60
C GLY A 201 4.62 2.15 6.11
N GLY A 202 3.69 2.89 5.53
CA GLY A 202 3.74 3.26 4.11
C GLY A 202 5.02 3.96 3.65
N VAL A 203 5.66 4.77 4.50
CA VAL A 203 6.89 5.48 4.13
C VAL A 203 8.06 4.50 4.05
N GLY A 204 8.22 3.63 5.06
CA GLY A 204 9.27 2.62 5.11
C GLY A 204 9.14 1.56 4.02
N HIS A 205 7.92 1.07 3.74
CA HIS A 205 7.67 0.11 2.65
C HIS A 205 8.11 0.62 1.27
N HIS A 206 8.03 1.94 1.09
CA HIS A 206 8.45 2.63 -0.12
C HIS A 206 9.84 3.28 -0.02
N ALA A 207 10.64 2.98 1.01
CA ALA A 207 11.97 3.54 1.25
C ALA A 207 13.09 2.51 1.14
N ILE A 208 14.17 2.88 0.45
CA ILE A 208 15.38 2.09 0.26
C ILE A 208 16.60 2.89 0.72
N ALA A 209 17.46 2.30 1.54
CA ALA A 209 18.83 2.74 1.76
C ALA A 209 19.74 2.16 0.66
N GLN A 210 20.00 2.95 -0.39
CA GLN A 210 20.96 2.61 -1.43
C GLN A 210 22.38 2.84 -0.94
N THR A 211 23.12 1.74 -0.77
CA THR A 211 24.57 1.74 -0.60
C THR A 211 25.23 1.44 -1.94
N GLY A 212 26.51 1.78 -2.13
CA GLY A 212 27.23 1.55 -3.39
C GLY A 212 27.42 0.08 -3.83
N ARG A 213 26.91 -0.89 -3.05
CA ARG A 213 26.93 -2.34 -3.38
C ARG A 213 25.55 -3.01 -3.33
N GLN A 214 24.59 -2.44 -2.60
CA GLN A 214 23.30 -3.07 -2.31
C GLN A 214 22.24 -2.04 -1.95
N ASN A 215 21.02 -2.25 -2.45
CA ASN A 215 19.80 -1.58 -2.00
C ASN A 215 19.29 -2.32 -0.77
N LEU A 216 19.11 -1.61 0.34
CA LEU A 216 18.65 -2.18 1.62
C LEU A 216 17.25 -1.66 1.94
N PRO A 217 16.23 -2.52 2.11
CA PRO A 217 14.88 -2.07 2.44
C PRO A 217 14.84 -1.43 3.85
N CYS A 218 13.83 -0.60 4.09
CA CYS A 218 13.53 -0.18 5.46
C CYS A 218 13.17 -1.41 6.31
N LEU A 219 13.78 -1.50 7.48
CA LEU A 219 13.65 -2.63 8.39
C LEU A 219 12.44 -2.48 9.33
N TYR A 220 12.19 -1.24 9.74
CA TYR A 220 11.24 -0.87 10.78
C TYR A 220 10.87 0.61 10.63
N GLU A 221 9.63 0.98 10.94
CA GLU A 221 9.20 2.39 10.97
C GLU A 221 8.44 2.67 12.27
N ALA A 222 8.97 3.56 13.11
CA ALA A 222 8.39 3.92 14.40
C ALA A 222 8.83 5.33 14.86
N GLY A 223 8.00 6.00 15.66
CA GLY A 223 8.37 7.27 16.30
C GLY A 223 8.82 8.36 15.32
N GLY A 224 8.16 8.47 14.16
CA GLY A 224 8.50 9.42 13.10
C GLY A 224 9.86 9.17 12.44
N ALA A 225 10.36 7.93 12.44
CA ALA A 225 11.65 7.57 11.88
C ALA A 225 11.64 6.23 11.14
N LEU A 226 12.48 6.17 10.11
CA LEU A 226 12.82 4.96 9.37
C LEU A 226 14.08 4.34 9.97
N PHE A 227 14.12 3.01 10.04
CA PHE A 227 15.28 2.27 10.52
C PHE A 227 15.82 1.34 9.41
N PHE A 228 17.14 1.24 9.30
CA PHE A 228 17.82 0.41 8.30
C PHE A 228 18.96 -0.37 8.97
N LEU A 229 19.18 -1.62 8.56
CA LEU A 229 20.45 -2.31 8.83
C LEU A 229 21.44 -1.94 7.74
N VAL A 230 22.57 -1.35 8.12
CA VAL A 230 23.67 -0.99 7.21
C VAL A 230 24.98 -1.64 7.68
N PRO A 231 25.94 -1.95 6.78
CA PRO A 231 27.24 -2.49 7.19
C PRO A 231 27.91 -1.60 8.23
N ALA A 232 28.50 -2.19 9.26
CA ALA A 232 29.03 -1.45 10.42
C ALA A 232 29.99 -0.30 10.07
N LEU A 233 30.81 -0.48 9.03
CA LEU A 233 31.81 0.50 8.56
C LEU A 233 31.27 1.52 7.53
N LEU A 234 29.97 1.59 7.29
CA LEU A 234 29.38 2.55 6.35
C LEU A 234 29.26 3.95 6.99
N ASP A 235 29.81 4.98 6.34
CA ASP A 235 29.67 6.39 6.76
C ASP A 235 28.49 7.12 6.09
N GLU A 236 28.07 6.75 4.87
CA GLU A 236 26.92 7.36 4.18
C GLU A 236 26.16 6.39 3.25
N PHE A 237 24.90 6.72 2.97
CA PHE A 237 24.05 6.07 1.97
C PHE A 237 23.10 7.08 1.29
N ARG A 238 22.35 6.66 0.26
CA ARG A 238 21.23 7.45 -0.28
C ARG A 238 19.90 6.86 0.19
N LEU A 239 19.04 7.68 0.78
CA LEU A 239 17.65 7.32 1.02
C LEU A 239 16.87 7.63 -0.26
N ILE A 240 16.45 6.59 -0.97
CA ILE A 240 15.74 6.69 -2.24
C ILE A 240 14.36 6.02 -2.20
N GLY A 241 13.49 6.39 -3.14
CA GLY A 241 12.21 5.73 -3.35
C GLY A 241 12.35 4.29 -3.87
N ARG A 242 11.55 3.37 -3.31
CA ARG A 242 11.31 2.04 -3.89
C ARG A 242 10.45 2.19 -5.14
N ARG A 243 10.88 1.57 -6.24
CA ARG A 243 10.04 1.40 -7.44
C ARG A 243 9.10 0.20 -7.24
N ARG A 244 7.80 0.38 -7.51
CA ARG A 244 6.78 -0.69 -7.53
C ARG A 244 6.81 -1.45 -8.87
N ALA A 245 6.11 -2.58 -8.95
CA ALA A 245 6.07 -3.42 -10.16
C ALA A 245 5.44 -2.73 -11.38
N ASP A 246 4.52 -1.78 -11.16
CA ASP A 246 3.94 -0.88 -12.16
C ASP A 246 4.90 0.20 -12.67
N GLY A 247 6.13 0.25 -12.15
CA GLY A 247 7.14 1.27 -12.47
C GLY A 247 7.00 2.57 -11.67
N SER A 248 5.96 2.74 -10.85
CA SER A 248 5.73 3.93 -10.04
C SER A 248 6.74 4.03 -8.89
N MET A 249 6.89 5.24 -8.33
CA MET A 249 7.73 5.52 -7.16
C MET A 249 6.94 6.41 -6.18
N PRO A 250 6.08 5.83 -5.33
CA PRO A 250 5.14 6.61 -4.50
C PRO A 250 5.80 7.55 -3.48
N PHE A 251 7.03 7.24 -3.05
CA PHE A 251 7.88 8.08 -2.21
C PHE A 251 9.08 8.58 -3.05
N PRO A 252 9.07 9.81 -3.58
CA PRO A 252 10.04 10.28 -4.58
C PRO A 252 11.35 10.79 -3.96
N ALA A 253 11.92 10.06 -3.00
CA ALA A 253 13.11 10.46 -2.26
C ALA A 253 14.43 10.29 -3.05
N ASP A 254 15.37 11.21 -2.80
CA ASP A 254 16.79 11.12 -3.14
C ASP A 254 17.63 11.99 -2.18
N PHE A 255 17.66 11.61 -0.91
CA PHE A 255 18.49 12.27 0.11
C PHE A 255 19.84 11.57 0.27
N ARG A 256 20.94 12.33 0.38
CA ARG A 256 22.19 11.78 0.94
C ARG A 256 22.05 11.73 2.46
N VAL A 257 22.23 10.55 3.04
CA VAL A 257 22.17 10.32 4.48
C VAL A 257 23.58 10.07 5.01
N ARG A 258 24.09 11.00 5.82
CA ARG A 258 25.37 10.81 6.52
C ARG A 258 25.10 10.18 7.89
N ILE A 259 25.77 9.07 8.19
CA ILE A 259 25.62 8.40 9.48
C ILE A 259 26.54 9.10 10.48
N GLY A 260 25.95 9.70 11.51
CA GLY A 260 26.69 10.31 12.61
C GLY A 260 27.52 9.24 13.32
N ARG A 261 28.84 9.44 13.40
CA ARG A 261 29.69 8.60 14.24
C ARG A 261 29.38 8.92 15.70
N GLY A 262 28.93 7.92 16.46
CA GLY A 262 28.75 8.04 17.91
C GLY A 262 30.00 8.58 18.62
N ARG A 263 29.79 9.33 19.69
CA ARG A 263 30.81 9.79 20.64
C ARG A 263 30.54 9.16 21.99
#